data_AF-A0A0B4HLS9-F1
#
_entry.id   AF-A0A0B4HLS9-F1
#
_cell.length_a   1.000
_cell.length_b   1.000
_cell.length_c   1.000
_cell.angle_alpha   90.00
_cell.angle_beta   90.00
_cell.angle_gamma   90.00
#
_symmetry.space_group_name_H-M   'P 1'
#
loop_
_entity.id
_entity.type
_entity.pdbx_description
1 polymer ?
#
loop_
_entity_poly.entity_id
_entity_poly.type
_entity_poly.pdbx_seq_one_letter_code
_entity_poly.pdbx_strand_id
1 'polypeptide(L)'
;MTSKPQVHSQFTVSSGCLCYGHLHNMWHGKSMPIQPFPSALERETGGTVLCQLVHFNIAAQNGTWLAYQLMDNRTNEVAAWFVCHSHVNPETEIDKILRVSGAPYEDGSGSRFLDESTVAEGVLPINRYDWGYYDYRCRENVTDTEEEANESEDTYVYGEHVGLVDYGHAEEYIEKWKGVRAHKRANQTHGLWMTIESEYMFGRFGFDDDRTAARSFLWFAIDTRFTQTTFAGMERTLRVEALEESSEEKFQRQLREGCKLDGLDELHEQIELFDMVHRIPPEAECLGPYDANEHILHAADVDALRLALQLPGGVGHPEFPGPLKDANVALLNNVLMSYLEKVMVPASSAQATASSIAASLFPDYETLQSIDGQMYAAMTRPNSRSIEGYDRVAIGERIQRFLALRCGDGNLARDDEFIAGLVAVVAYLVSELLELANNYRRDCMVSGTGPLHLRLAVKNDDDLLDMFRFSKMYWYGDGTEPDAGEGTIGEGM
;
A
#
# COMPACT_ATOMS: atom_id res chain seq x y z
N MET A 1 -24.69 20.38 26.16
CA MET A 1 -23.95 19.42 27.01
C MET A 1 -22.94 18.75 26.11
N THR A 2 -21.65 18.76 26.43
CA THR A 2 -20.65 17.99 25.66
C THR A 2 -20.92 16.51 25.90
N SER A 3 -21.29 15.77 24.85
CA SER A 3 -21.36 14.30 24.87
C SER A 3 -19.96 13.77 25.19
N LYS A 4 -19.89 12.71 26.01
CA LYS A 4 -18.65 12.02 26.37
C LYS A 4 -18.82 10.53 26.05
N PRO A 5 -17.74 9.80 25.75
CA PRO A 5 -17.78 8.36 25.57
C PRO A 5 -18.45 7.66 26.77
N GLN A 6 -19.44 6.80 26.50
CA GLN A 6 -20.10 6.00 27.52
C GLN A 6 -19.24 4.77 27.88
N VAL A 7 -18.85 4.66 29.15
CA VAL A 7 -18.22 3.43 29.66
C VAL A 7 -19.24 2.31 29.67
N HIS A 8 -18.92 1.19 29.02
CA HIS A 8 -19.75 -0.02 29.00
C HIS A 8 -19.42 -0.91 30.20
N SER A 9 -18.13 -1.18 30.42
CA SER A 9 -17.66 -2.06 31.50
C SER A 9 -16.25 -1.66 31.96
N GLN A 10 -15.78 -2.27 33.05
CA GLN A 10 -14.44 -2.04 33.57
C GLN A 10 -13.85 -3.32 34.16
N PHE A 11 -12.52 -3.40 34.21
CA PHE A 11 -11.78 -4.47 34.89
C PHE A 11 -10.46 -3.91 35.45
N THR A 12 -9.74 -4.69 36.24
CA THR A 12 -8.50 -4.27 36.92
C THR A 12 -7.30 -5.07 36.48
N VAL A 13 -6.22 -4.38 36.12
CA VAL A 13 -4.88 -4.95 35.90
C VAL A 13 -4.04 -4.69 37.15
N SER A 14 -3.44 -5.73 37.72
CA SER A 14 -2.63 -5.68 38.94
C SER A 14 -1.25 -6.30 38.78
N SER A 15 -1.08 -7.18 37.78
CA SER A 15 0.15 -7.91 37.51
C SER A 15 1.17 -7.15 36.64
N GLY A 16 0.77 -6.00 36.08
CA GLY A 16 1.56 -5.24 35.11
C GLY A 16 1.57 -5.85 33.71
N CYS A 17 0.65 -6.80 33.42
CA CYS A 17 0.59 -7.49 32.14
C CYS A 17 -0.85 -7.94 31.83
N LEU A 18 -1.20 -7.93 30.54
CA LEU A 18 -2.42 -8.51 30.01
C LEU A 18 -2.11 -9.77 29.23
N CYS A 19 -2.95 -10.79 29.33
CA CYS A 19 -3.07 -11.85 28.31
C CYS A 19 -4.30 -11.54 27.43
N TYR A 20 -4.22 -11.86 26.13
CA TYR A 20 -5.28 -11.52 25.18
C TYR A 20 -5.52 -12.62 24.14
N GLY A 21 -6.68 -12.57 23.46
CA GLY A 21 -7.03 -13.51 22.38
C GLY A 21 -8.12 -14.51 22.78
N HIS A 22 -8.14 -15.67 22.10
CA HIS A 22 -8.98 -16.80 22.48
C HIS A 22 -8.41 -17.48 23.75
N LEU A 23 -9.12 -18.49 24.29
CA LEU A 23 -8.71 -19.14 25.54
C LEU A 23 -7.31 -19.78 25.44
N HIS A 24 -6.99 -20.45 24.34
CA HIS A 24 -5.67 -21.07 24.14
C HIS A 24 -4.57 -20.04 23.96
N ASN A 25 -4.86 -18.89 23.32
CA ASN A 25 -3.92 -17.80 23.21
C ASN A 25 -3.59 -17.20 24.57
N MET A 26 -4.59 -16.93 25.40
CA MET A 26 -4.37 -16.44 26.77
C MET A 26 -3.60 -17.44 27.62
N TRP A 27 -3.82 -18.75 27.41
CA TRP A 27 -3.04 -19.82 28.05
C TRP A 27 -1.57 -19.81 27.60
N HIS A 28 -1.33 -19.69 26.29
CA HIS A 28 0.02 -19.53 25.75
C HIS A 28 0.69 -18.28 26.33
N GLY A 29 0.02 -17.13 26.27
CA GLY A 29 0.55 -15.87 26.81
C GLY A 29 0.89 -15.97 28.29
N LYS A 30 0.07 -16.66 29.07
CA LYS A 30 0.36 -16.93 30.48
C LYS A 30 1.60 -17.80 30.68
N SER A 31 1.86 -18.74 29.79
CA SER A 31 3.04 -19.62 29.85
C SER A 31 4.36 -18.94 29.44
N MET A 32 4.28 -17.77 28.81
CA MET A 32 5.43 -17.03 28.30
C MET A 32 5.88 -15.92 29.27
N PRO A 33 7.16 -15.50 29.20
CA PRO A 33 7.61 -14.26 29.83
C PRO A 33 6.80 -13.05 29.34
N ILE A 34 6.68 -12.03 30.18
CA ILE A 34 5.98 -10.78 29.84
C ILE A 34 6.70 -10.11 28.67
N GLN A 35 5.96 -9.86 27.59
CA GLN A 35 6.44 -9.19 26.39
C GLN A 35 6.45 -7.66 26.62
N PRO A 36 7.61 -6.99 26.49
CA PRO A 36 7.66 -5.53 26.44
C PRO A 36 7.16 -5.03 25.07
N PHE A 37 7.15 -3.72 24.85
CA PHE A 37 6.96 -3.18 23.50
C PHE A 37 8.10 -3.68 22.57
N PRO A 38 7.79 -4.33 21.43
CA PRO A 38 8.80 -4.78 20.49
C PRO A 38 9.35 -3.62 19.65
N SER A 39 10.66 -3.57 19.43
CA SER A 39 11.26 -2.67 18.44
C SER A 39 11.19 -3.23 17.01
N ALA A 40 11.03 -4.55 16.90
CA ALA A 40 10.80 -5.30 15.67
C ALA A 40 10.13 -6.62 16.04
N LEU A 41 9.40 -7.22 15.10
CA LEU A 41 8.84 -8.57 15.25
C LEU A 41 9.35 -9.48 14.14
N GLU A 42 9.68 -10.71 14.53
CA GLU A 42 9.90 -11.77 13.55
C GLU A 42 8.59 -12.02 12.78
N ARG A 43 8.74 -12.26 11.48
CA ARG A 43 7.62 -12.56 10.60
C ARG A 43 7.76 -13.98 10.10
N GLU A 44 6.73 -14.79 10.30
CA GLU A 44 6.65 -16.11 9.70
C GLU A 44 5.96 -16.02 8.34
N THR A 45 6.61 -16.61 7.33
CA THR A 45 6.06 -16.78 5.99
C THR A 45 5.50 -18.19 5.86
N GLY A 46 4.18 -18.31 5.81
CA GLY A 46 3.48 -19.57 5.53
C GLY A 46 2.62 -19.43 4.28
N GLY A 47 3.12 -19.87 3.12
CA GLY A 47 2.41 -19.70 1.84
C GLY A 47 2.26 -18.21 1.47
N THR A 48 1.03 -17.78 1.15
CA THR A 48 0.70 -16.38 0.79
C THR A 48 0.39 -15.49 2.00
N VAL A 49 0.62 -15.97 3.22
CA VAL A 49 0.24 -15.29 4.46
C VAL A 49 1.48 -14.87 5.26
N LEU A 50 1.47 -13.60 5.68
CA LEU A 50 2.49 -13.01 6.55
C LEU A 50 1.91 -12.81 7.95
N CYS A 51 2.52 -13.47 8.95
CA CYS A 51 2.14 -13.36 10.35
C CYS A 51 3.26 -12.74 11.17
N GLN A 52 2.94 -11.89 12.14
CA GLN A 52 3.89 -11.39 13.13
C GLN A 52 3.88 -12.32 14.34
N LEU A 53 5.07 -12.74 14.78
CA LEU A 53 5.17 -13.68 15.89
C LEU A 53 4.93 -12.98 17.23
N VAL A 54 3.69 -13.05 17.72
CA VAL A 54 3.26 -12.51 19.02
C VAL A 54 3.09 -13.61 20.07
N HIS A 55 3.15 -13.24 21.34
CA HIS A 55 3.05 -14.17 22.46
C HIS A 55 1.73 -14.11 23.21
N PHE A 56 0.77 -13.28 22.80
CA PHE A 56 -0.55 -13.17 23.45
C PHE A 56 -0.49 -12.76 24.93
N ASN A 57 0.62 -12.16 25.35
CA ASN A 57 0.73 -11.37 26.56
C ASN A 57 1.45 -10.05 26.23
N ILE A 58 1.22 -9.01 27.01
CA ILE A 58 1.87 -7.71 26.82
C ILE A 58 1.96 -6.94 28.14
N ALA A 59 3.09 -6.28 28.39
CA ALA A 59 3.26 -5.36 29.50
C ALA A 59 2.15 -4.29 29.47
N ALA A 60 1.51 -4.03 30.60
CA ALA A 60 0.31 -3.20 30.67
C ALA A 60 0.25 -2.37 31.96
N GLN A 61 -0.34 -1.18 31.85
CA GLN A 61 -0.47 -0.26 32.97
C GLN A 61 -1.37 -0.86 34.07
N ASN A 62 -0.86 -0.89 35.30
CA ASN A 62 -1.64 -1.29 36.46
C ASN A 62 -2.75 -0.28 36.78
N GLY A 63 -3.92 -0.78 37.18
CA GLY A 63 -5.05 0.01 37.61
C GLY A 63 -6.35 -0.41 36.95
N THR A 64 -7.34 0.49 36.97
CA THR A 64 -8.65 0.26 36.38
C THR A 64 -8.61 0.57 34.89
N TRP A 65 -9.11 -0.35 34.07
CA TRP A 65 -9.30 -0.21 32.64
C TRP A 65 -10.78 -0.12 32.33
N LEU A 66 -11.14 0.79 31.43
CA LEU A 66 -12.49 1.10 31.00
C LEU A 66 -12.69 0.60 29.57
N ALA A 67 -13.78 -0.10 29.33
CA ALA A 67 -14.16 -0.59 28.01
C ALA A 67 -15.31 0.25 27.45
N TYR A 68 -15.18 0.61 26.18
CA TYR A 68 -16.11 1.42 25.41
C TYR A 68 -16.54 0.63 24.18
N GLN A 69 -17.84 0.61 23.93
CA GLN A 69 -18.38 0.14 22.66
C GLN A 69 -18.23 1.24 21.61
N LEU A 70 -17.77 0.84 20.43
CA LEU A 70 -17.74 1.68 19.25
C LEU A 70 -18.86 1.22 18.32
N MET A 71 -19.77 2.15 18.03
CA MET A 71 -21.01 1.90 17.31
C MET A 71 -20.88 2.31 15.85
N ASP A 72 -21.36 1.48 14.94
CA ASP A 72 -21.55 1.84 13.53
C ASP A 72 -22.79 2.74 13.39
N ASN A 73 -22.64 3.91 12.79
CA ASN A 73 -23.73 4.88 12.64
C ASN A 73 -24.84 4.46 11.66
N ARG A 74 -24.57 3.54 10.73
CA ARG A 74 -25.56 3.00 9.78
C ARG A 74 -26.39 1.88 10.38
N THR A 75 -25.74 0.92 11.04
CA THR A 75 -26.44 -0.27 11.57
C THR A 75 -26.86 -0.11 13.01
N ASN A 76 -26.24 0.82 13.74
CA ASN A 76 -26.39 0.98 15.19
C ASN A 76 -26.00 -0.28 15.98
N GLU A 77 -25.06 -1.05 15.43
CA GLU A 77 -24.46 -2.25 16.03
C GLU A 77 -23.03 -1.96 16.51
N VAL A 78 -22.48 -2.85 17.34
CA VAL A 78 -21.11 -2.74 17.82
C VAL A 78 -20.15 -3.16 16.71
N ALA A 79 -19.43 -2.20 16.13
CA ALA A 79 -18.41 -2.47 15.11
C ALA A 79 -17.04 -2.75 15.71
N ALA A 80 -16.74 -2.14 16.86
CA ALA A 80 -15.43 -2.26 17.50
C ALA A 80 -15.52 -2.04 19.02
N TRP A 81 -14.43 -2.36 19.71
CA TRP A 81 -14.23 -2.09 21.12
C TRP A 81 -12.97 -1.29 21.33
N PHE A 82 -13.04 -0.28 22.19
CA PHE A 82 -11.88 0.43 22.67
C PHE A 82 -11.77 0.28 24.18
N VAL A 83 -10.60 -0.13 24.66
CA VAL A 83 -10.35 -0.40 26.06
C VAL A 83 -9.12 0.40 26.47
N CYS A 84 -9.18 1.20 27.53
CA CYS A 84 -8.03 1.98 27.97
C CYS A 84 -7.98 2.15 29.48
N HIS A 85 -6.80 2.42 30.01
CA HIS A 85 -6.60 2.72 31.41
C HIS A 85 -7.38 4.00 31.81
N SER A 86 -7.98 4.02 33.00
CA SER A 86 -8.88 5.08 33.48
C SER A 86 -8.30 6.51 33.52
N HIS A 87 -6.98 6.65 33.47
CA HIS A 87 -6.29 7.94 33.37
C HIS A 87 -6.03 8.41 31.92
N VAL A 88 -6.37 7.59 30.93
CA VAL A 88 -6.19 7.90 29.51
C VAL A 88 -7.46 8.57 28.99
N ASN A 89 -7.28 9.63 28.19
CA ASN A 89 -8.41 10.20 27.44
C ASN A 89 -8.70 9.29 26.24
N PRO A 90 -9.88 8.63 26.18
CA PRO A 90 -10.15 7.66 25.13
C PRO A 90 -10.20 8.27 23.73
N GLU A 91 -10.71 9.51 23.58
CA GLU A 91 -10.79 10.18 22.29
C GLU A 91 -9.38 10.52 21.76
N THR A 92 -8.49 11.03 22.62
CA THR A 92 -7.12 11.38 22.20
C THR A 92 -6.28 10.13 21.90
N GLU A 93 -6.46 9.06 22.67
CA GLU A 93 -5.65 7.86 22.51
C GLU A 93 -6.06 7.04 21.27
N ILE A 94 -7.37 6.94 20.98
CA ILE A 94 -7.81 6.27 19.75
C ILE A 94 -7.40 7.08 18.51
N ASP A 95 -7.46 8.41 18.55
CA ASP A 95 -6.95 9.27 17.48
C ASP A 95 -5.45 9.09 17.23
N LYS A 96 -4.65 8.86 18.28
CA LYS A 96 -3.22 8.51 18.16
C LYS A 96 -3.04 7.20 17.41
N ILE A 97 -3.77 6.15 17.81
CA ILE A 97 -3.68 4.82 17.19
C ILE A 97 -4.09 4.88 15.71
N LEU A 98 -5.27 5.45 15.42
CA LEU A 98 -5.84 5.45 14.07
C LEU A 98 -5.02 6.26 13.06
N ARG A 99 -4.18 7.19 13.53
CA ARG A 99 -3.28 7.99 12.67
C ARG A 99 -2.19 7.16 12.02
N VAL A 100 -1.69 6.14 12.71
CA VAL A 100 -0.58 5.29 12.23
C VAL A 100 -1.00 3.85 11.95
N SER A 101 -2.14 3.39 12.47
CA SER A 101 -2.62 2.02 12.29
C SER A 101 -4.12 1.87 12.58
N GLY A 102 -4.95 2.25 11.62
CA GLY A 102 -6.39 2.05 11.57
C GLY A 102 -6.84 0.75 10.89
N ALA A 103 -8.04 0.78 10.32
CA ALA A 103 -8.64 -0.36 9.64
C ALA A 103 -7.96 -0.62 8.29
N PRO A 104 -7.37 -1.81 8.05
CA PRO A 104 -6.57 -2.11 6.85
C PRO A 104 -7.19 -1.81 5.49
N TYR A 105 -8.52 -1.73 5.43
CA TYR A 105 -9.29 -1.51 4.21
C TYR A 105 -9.90 -0.10 4.14
N GLU A 106 -9.59 0.75 5.12
CA GLU A 106 -9.85 2.18 5.03
C GLU A 106 -8.64 2.91 4.45
N ASP A 107 -8.93 3.93 3.65
CA ASP A 107 -7.92 4.84 3.14
C ASP A 107 -7.13 5.52 4.27
N GLY A 108 -5.83 5.73 4.03
CA GLY A 108 -4.96 6.40 4.99
C GLY A 108 -4.97 5.71 6.38
N SER A 109 -5.16 4.40 6.42
CA SER A 109 -5.19 3.61 7.66
C SER A 109 -3.81 3.34 8.24
N GLY A 110 -2.74 3.86 7.62
CA GLY A 110 -1.38 3.62 8.08
C GLY A 110 -1.00 2.14 7.97
N SER A 111 -0.11 1.70 8.86
CA SER A 111 0.52 0.39 8.75
C SER A 111 -0.32 -0.73 9.34
N ARG A 112 -0.32 -1.88 8.66
CA ARG A 112 -0.92 -3.13 9.16
C ARG A 112 0.03 -3.94 10.02
N PHE A 113 1.32 -3.63 9.95
CA PHE A 113 2.41 -4.34 10.61
C PHE A 113 3.21 -3.36 11.47
N LEU A 114 4.01 -3.90 12.38
CA LEU A 114 5.00 -3.10 13.08
C LEU A 114 6.04 -2.58 12.09
N ASP A 115 6.23 -1.26 12.09
CA ASP A 115 7.14 -0.50 11.24
C ASP A 115 7.65 0.75 12.00
N GLU A 116 8.45 1.59 11.34
CA GLU A 116 9.04 2.78 11.96
C GLU A 116 8.00 3.78 12.48
N SER A 117 6.89 3.95 11.75
CA SER A 117 5.81 4.90 12.08
C SER A 117 5.05 4.47 13.34
N THR A 118 4.71 3.19 13.42
CA THR A 118 3.99 2.59 14.55
C THR A 118 4.89 2.47 15.77
N VAL A 119 6.18 2.16 15.58
CA VAL A 119 7.19 2.17 16.65
C VAL A 119 7.39 3.57 17.25
N ALA A 120 7.38 4.62 16.42
CA ALA A 120 7.53 5.99 16.88
C ALA A 120 6.36 6.44 17.78
N GLU A 121 5.14 6.06 17.44
CA GLU A 121 3.92 6.41 18.20
C GLU A 121 3.57 5.41 19.34
N GLY A 122 4.39 4.36 19.51
CA GLY A 122 4.15 3.33 20.52
C GLY A 122 2.87 2.52 20.25
N VAL A 123 2.60 2.20 18.99
CA VAL A 123 1.44 1.42 18.55
C VAL A 123 1.91 0.06 18.09
N LEU A 124 1.33 -1.02 18.63
CA LEU A 124 1.60 -2.39 18.22
C LEU A 124 0.39 -2.95 17.44
N PRO A 125 0.52 -3.15 16.12
CA PRO A 125 -0.53 -3.78 15.31
C PRO A 125 -0.55 -5.29 15.45
N ILE A 126 -1.75 -5.84 15.70
CA ILE A 126 -2.10 -7.26 15.63
C ILE A 126 -3.03 -7.45 14.43
N ASN A 127 -2.54 -8.13 13.39
CA ASN A 127 -3.22 -8.28 12.12
C ASN A 127 -4.10 -9.54 12.08
N ARG A 128 -4.96 -9.67 11.07
CA ARG A 128 -5.89 -10.82 10.90
C ARG A 128 -5.24 -12.18 11.10
N TYR A 129 -4.02 -12.35 10.62
CA TYR A 129 -3.31 -13.62 10.64
C TYR A 129 -2.50 -13.86 11.93
N ASP A 130 -2.46 -12.88 12.83
CA ASP A 130 -1.74 -12.97 14.10
C ASP A 130 -2.61 -13.59 15.22
N TRP A 131 -3.88 -13.91 14.93
CA TRP A 131 -4.89 -14.38 15.90
C TRP A 131 -4.99 -15.91 16.01
N GLY A 132 -5.72 -16.35 17.05
CA GLY A 132 -5.86 -17.76 17.44
C GLY A 132 -6.44 -18.73 16.41
N TYR A 133 -7.16 -18.26 15.39
CA TYR A 133 -7.56 -19.15 14.29
C TYR A 133 -6.33 -19.69 13.53
N TYR A 134 -5.30 -18.84 13.37
CA TYR A 134 -4.06 -19.14 12.65
C TYR A 134 -2.93 -19.59 13.60
N ASP A 135 -3.16 -19.54 14.91
CA ASP A 135 -2.23 -19.97 15.95
C ASP A 135 -2.73 -21.21 16.70
N TYR A 136 -1.97 -22.30 16.62
CA TYR A 136 -2.35 -23.58 17.24
C TYR A 136 -1.69 -23.83 18.60
N ARG A 137 -0.87 -22.91 19.11
CA ARG A 137 -0.11 -23.14 20.35
C ARG A 137 -1.06 -23.26 21.53
N CYS A 138 -0.89 -24.30 22.34
CA CYS A 138 -1.69 -24.58 23.54
C CYS A 138 -3.19 -24.85 23.29
N ARG A 139 -3.63 -25.07 22.04
CA ARG A 139 -5.03 -25.39 21.73
C ARG A 139 -5.48 -26.72 22.34
N GLU A 140 -4.54 -27.66 22.46
CA GLU A 140 -4.72 -28.94 23.14
C GLU A 140 -4.85 -28.83 24.67
N ASN A 141 -4.39 -27.72 25.27
CA ASN A 141 -4.50 -27.50 26.72
C ASN A 141 -5.89 -26.98 27.09
N VAL A 142 -6.49 -26.18 26.21
CA VAL A 142 -7.78 -25.53 26.43
C VAL A 142 -8.63 -25.63 25.18
N THR A 143 -9.49 -26.65 25.14
CA THR A 143 -10.47 -26.81 24.06
C THR A 143 -11.51 -25.70 24.15
N ASP A 144 -11.62 -24.88 23.10
CA ASP A 144 -12.75 -23.96 22.98
C ASP A 144 -13.99 -24.75 22.49
N THR A 145 -15.12 -24.58 23.19
CA THR A 145 -16.33 -25.39 23.01
C THR A 145 -17.04 -25.21 21.66
N GLU A 146 -16.57 -24.33 20.80
CA GLU A 146 -17.15 -24.14 19.46
C GLU A 146 -16.95 -25.36 18.55
N GLU A 147 -15.91 -26.16 18.77
CA GLU A 147 -15.64 -27.36 17.94
C GLU A 147 -16.43 -28.62 18.35
N GLU A 148 -17.04 -28.66 19.54
CA GLU A 148 -17.66 -29.88 20.08
C GLU A 148 -19.20 -29.83 20.26
N ALA A 149 -19.87 -28.77 19.80
CA ALA A 149 -21.33 -28.72 19.82
C ALA A 149 -21.94 -29.43 18.59
N ASN A 150 -22.12 -30.74 18.68
CA ASN A 150 -23.11 -31.46 17.86
C ASN A 150 -24.51 -30.89 18.16
N GLU A 151 -24.98 -29.88 17.42
CA GLU A 151 -26.40 -29.52 17.30
C GLU A 151 -26.64 -28.50 16.16
N SER A 152 -27.87 -28.49 15.62
CA SER A 152 -28.34 -27.91 14.35
C SER A 152 -27.89 -26.47 14.00
N GLU A 153 -27.81 -26.19 12.68
CA GLU A 153 -27.55 -24.88 12.04
C GLU A 153 -28.31 -23.69 12.68
N ASP A 154 -29.47 -23.93 13.32
CA ASP A 154 -30.32 -22.91 13.95
C ASP A 154 -29.77 -22.28 15.26
N THR A 155 -28.62 -22.70 15.80
CA THR A 155 -28.07 -22.12 17.06
C THR A 155 -26.64 -21.56 16.97
N TYR A 156 -26.09 -21.47 15.75
CA TYR A 156 -24.80 -20.81 15.50
C TYR A 156 -24.96 -19.30 15.65
N VAL A 157 -24.16 -18.69 16.52
CA VAL A 157 -24.09 -17.23 16.66
C VAL A 157 -22.86 -16.78 15.90
N TYR A 158 -23.08 -16.04 14.82
CA TYR A 158 -22.04 -15.47 13.98
C TYR A 158 -21.31 -14.34 14.73
N GLY A 159 -19.98 -14.32 14.66
CA GLY A 159 -19.16 -13.24 15.22
C GLY A 159 -17.81 -13.71 15.77
N GLU A 160 -16.93 -12.74 15.97
CA GLU A 160 -15.62 -12.93 16.59
C GLU A 160 -15.64 -12.54 18.07
N HIS A 161 -14.73 -13.12 18.84
CA HIS A 161 -14.65 -12.95 20.28
C HIS A 161 -13.21 -12.77 20.76
N VAL A 162 -12.98 -11.86 21.70
CA VAL A 162 -11.66 -11.68 22.30
C VAL A 162 -11.73 -11.52 23.81
N GLY A 163 -10.83 -12.21 24.50
CA GLY A 163 -10.57 -12.01 25.93
C GLY A 163 -9.43 -11.01 26.16
N LEU A 164 -9.56 -10.22 27.22
CA LEU A 164 -8.45 -9.50 27.87
C LEU A 164 -8.45 -9.87 29.34
N VAL A 165 -7.34 -10.35 29.89
CA VAL A 165 -7.28 -10.76 31.29
C VAL A 165 -5.95 -10.34 31.92
N ASP A 166 -5.98 -9.95 33.19
CA ASP A 166 -4.77 -9.74 33.97
C ASP A 166 -3.93 -11.03 34.01
N TYR A 167 -2.63 -10.92 33.74
CA TYR A 167 -1.71 -12.05 33.69
C TYR A 167 -1.65 -12.85 35.00
N GLY A 168 -1.88 -12.20 36.15
CA GLY A 168 -1.95 -12.86 37.46
C GLY A 168 -3.20 -13.74 37.64
N HIS A 169 -4.26 -13.48 36.89
CA HIS A 169 -5.56 -14.16 36.98
C HIS A 169 -5.94 -14.99 35.74
N ALA A 170 -5.07 -15.04 34.73
CA ALA A 170 -5.36 -15.68 33.44
C ALA A 170 -5.83 -17.15 33.59
N GLU A 171 -5.09 -18.00 34.30
CA GLU A 171 -5.47 -19.42 34.50
C GLU A 171 -6.84 -19.57 35.18
N GLU A 172 -7.07 -18.80 36.25
CA GLU A 172 -8.34 -18.82 37.00
C GLU A 172 -9.53 -18.51 36.09
N TYR A 173 -9.38 -17.51 35.21
CA TYR A 173 -10.48 -17.01 34.40
C TYR A 173 -10.67 -17.82 33.12
N ILE A 174 -9.58 -18.34 32.54
CA ILE A 174 -9.65 -19.34 31.47
C ILE A 174 -10.45 -20.55 31.94
N GLU A 175 -10.17 -21.09 33.14
CA GLU A 175 -10.93 -22.23 33.67
C GLU A 175 -12.42 -21.91 33.94
N LYS A 176 -12.76 -20.65 34.29
CA LYS A 176 -14.17 -20.22 34.41
C LYS A 176 -14.89 -20.12 33.06
N TRP A 177 -14.19 -19.71 32.01
CA TRP A 177 -14.75 -19.52 30.68
C TRP A 177 -14.71 -20.79 29.82
N LYS A 178 -13.83 -21.73 30.17
CA LYS A 178 -13.78 -23.07 29.59
C LYS A 178 -15.12 -23.77 29.78
N GLY A 179 -15.61 -24.44 28.73
CA GLY A 179 -16.93 -25.07 28.76
C GLY A 179 -18.10 -24.11 28.54
N VAL A 180 -17.87 -22.79 28.51
CA VAL A 180 -18.89 -21.77 28.25
C VAL A 180 -18.73 -21.27 26.82
N ARG A 181 -19.83 -21.28 26.04
CA ARG A 181 -19.88 -20.71 24.68
C ARG A 181 -19.36 -19.28 24.67
N ALA A 182 -18.57 -18.90 23.67
CA ALA A 182 -17.85 -17.64 23.65
C ALA A 182 -18.78 -16.42 23.85
N HIS A 183 -19.87 -16.30 23.10
CA HIS A 183 -20.86 -15.21 23.27
C HIS A 183 -21.59 -15.16 24.63
N LYS A 184 -21.46 -16.20 25.48
CA LYS A 184 -22.07 -16.25 26.84
C LYS A 184 -21.07 -16.03 27.97
N ARG A 185 -19.77 -15.87 27.67
CA ARG A 185 -18.74 -15.64 28.68
C ARG A 185 -18.97 -14.30 29.36
N ALA A 186 -19.08 -14.32 30.69
CA ALA A 186 -19.33 -13.13 31.48
C ALA A 186 -18.04 -12.40 31.84
N ASN A 187 -18.09 -11.07 31.80
CA ASN A 187 -17.04 -10.19 32.32
C ASN A 187 -16.75 -10.47 33.79
N GLN A 188 -15.49 -10.28 34.18
CA GLN A 188 -14.97 -10.57 35.50
C GLN A 188 -14.23 -9.35 36.07
N THR A 189 -13.81 -9.40 37.34
CA THR A 189 -13.13 -8.27 38.00
C THR A 189 -11.76 -7.96 37.38
N HIS A 190 -11.03 -9.00 36.97
CA HIS A 190 -9.69 -8.90 36.37
C HIS A 190 -9.66 -9.32 34.89
N GLY A 191 -10.81 -9.30 34.21
CA GLY A 191 -10.88 -9.74 32.82
C GLY A 191 -12.17 -9.35 32.13
N LEU A 192 -12.05 -9.11 30.84
CA LEU A 192 -13.09 -8.62 29.95
C LEU A 192 -13.23 -9.63 28.79
N TRP A 193 -14.48 -9.89 28.40
CA TRP A 193 -14.80 -10.67 27.22
C TRP A 193 -15.63 -9.80 26.27
N MET A 194 -15.18 -9.66 25.03
CA MET A 194 -15.77 -8.77 24.03
C MET A 194 -16.21 -9.57 22.80
N THR A 195 -17.27 -9.09 22.15
CA THR A 195 -17.88 -9.72 20.97
C THR A 195 -18.16 -8.67 19.90
N ILE A 196 -17.93 -9.03 18.63
CA ILE A 196 -18.34 -8.29 17.43
C ILE A 196 -19.01 -9.28 16.49
N GLU A 197 -20.17 -8.93 15.91
CA GLU A 197 -20.91 -9.78 14.97
C GLU A 197 -20.36 -9.64 13.53
N SER A 198 -19.08 -9.91 13.35
CA SER A 198 -18.38 -9.82 12.06
C SER A 198 -17.25 -10.86 11.97
N GLU A 199 -16.52 -10.87 10.87
CA GLU A 199 -15.38 -11.75 10.60
C GLU A 199 -14.04 -11.01 10.66
N TYR A 200 -12.97 -11.77 10.93
CA TYR A 200 -11.58 -11.34 10.88
C TYR A 200 -11.22 -10.24 11.88
N MET A 201 -10.45 -10.65 12.89
CA MET A 201 -10.06 -9.80 13.99
C MET A 201 -8.86 -8.92 13.64
N PHE A 202 -8.86 -7.69 14.15
CA PHE A 202 -7.71 -6.80 14.15
C PHE A 202 -7.58 -6.13 15.52
N GLY A 203 -6.36 -5.91 15.97
CA GLY A 203 -6.07 -5.36 17.29
C GLY A 203 -4.97 -4.33 17.23
N ARG A 204 -5.02 -3.29 18.06
CA ARG A 204 -3.95 -2.30 18.21
C ARG A 204 -3.72 -2.01 19.68
N PHE A 205 -2.54 -2.29 20.20
CA PHE A 205 -2.15 -1.82 21.52
C PHE A 205 -1.52 -0.44 21.42
N GLY A 206 -2.00 0.52 22.21
CA GLY A 206 -1.36 1.81 22.40
C GLY A 206 -0.57 1.82 23.71
N PHE A 207 0.70 2.21 23.63
CA PHE A 207 1.61 2.31 24.77
C PHE A 207 1.71 3.74 25.30
N ASP A 208 2.29 3.85 26.50
CA ASP A 208 2.82 5.10 27.01
C ASP A 208 3.98 5.63 26.16
N ASP A 209 4.33 6.90 26.39
CA ASP A 209 5.29 7.64 25.56
C ASP A 209 6.71 7.03 25.67
N ASP A 210 7.02 6.39 26.81
CA ASP A 210 8.26 5.66 27.04
C ASP A 210 8.24 4.22 26.49
N ARG A 211 7.10 3.76 25.95
CA ARG A 211 6.87 2.40 25.39
C ARG A 211 7.14 1.28 26.39
N THR A 212 6.85 1.51 27.67
CA THR A 212 7.06 0.56 28.75
C THR A 212 5.83 -0.29 29.06
N ALA A 213 4.64 0.27 28.88
CA ALA A 213 3.38 -0.42 29.18
C ALA A 213 2.25 -0.01 28.24
N ALA A 214 1.49 -1.00 27.77
CA ALA A 214 0.23 -0.77 27.09
C ALA A 214 -0.74 -0.04 28.02
N ARG A 215 -1.38 1.01 27.52
CA ARG A 215 -2.39 1.80 28.22
C ARG A 215 -3.74 1.78 27.51
N SER A 216 -3.79 1.21 26.31
CA SER A 216 -5.01 1.07 25.51
C SER A 216 -4.95 -0.13 24.56
N PHE A 217 -6.12 -0.59 24.15
CA PHE A 217 -6.33 -1.65 23.19
C PHE A 217 -7.58 -1.34 22.36
N LEU A 218 -7.40 -1.25 21.04
CA LEU A 218 -8.48 -1.14 20.05
C LEU A 218 -8.66 -2.49 19.37
N TRP A 219 -9.88 -3.02 19.35
CA TRP A 219 -10.23 -4.28 18.69
C TRP A 219 -11.41 -4.08 17.74
N PHE A 220 -11.28 -4.57 16.51
CA PHE A 220 -12.24 -4.34 15.44
C PHE A 220 -12.21 -5.46 14.40
N ALA A 221 -13.14 -5.42 13.45
CA ALA A 221 -13.33 -6.44 12.42
C ALA A 221 -13.09 -5.91 10.99
N ILE A 222 -13.13 -6.78 9.97
CA ILE A 222 -12.85 -6.41 8.56
C ILE A 222 -13.72 -5.27 8.02
N ASP A 223 -14.97 -5.23 8.43
CA ASP A 223 -15.98 -4.28 7.96
C ASP A 223 -15.99 -2.97 8.75
N THR A 224 -15.17 -2.87 9.80
CA THR A 224 -15.12 -1.66 10.62
C THR A 224 -14.59 -0.49 9.81
N ARG A 225 -15.42 0.55 9.68
CA ARG A 225 -15.05 1.83 9.07
C ARG A 225 -15.03 2.90 10.14
N PHE A 226 -13.86 3.37 10.57
CA PHE A 226 -13.74 4.42 11.59
C PHE A 226 -14.28 5.78 11.14
N THR A 227 -14.44 5.97 9.82
CA THR A 227 -15.21 7.09 9.25
C THR A 227 -16.71 7.03 9.56
N GLN A 228 -17.25 5.85 9.88
CA GLN A 228 -18.67 5.61 10.19
C GLN A 228 -18.89 5.16 11.64
N THR A 229 -17.80 4.98 12.38
CA THR A 229 -17.83 4.47 13.76
C THR A 229 -17.70 5.62 14.75
N THR A 230 -18.48 5.60 15.82
CA THR A 230 -18.46 6.57 16.94
C THR A 230 -18.35 5.85 18.28
N PHE A 231 -17.94 6.54 19.34
CA PHE A 231 -18.17 6.04 20.69
C PHE A 231 -19.67 5.97 21.00
N ALA A 232 -20.12 4.93 21.71
CA ALA A 232 -21.47 4.89 22.25
C ALA A 232 -21.77 6.17 23.06
N GLY A 233 -22.88 6.84 22.74
CA GLY A 233 -23.28 8.11 23.34
C GLY A 233 -22.69 9.37 22.69
N MET A 234 -21.91 9.24 21.61
CA MET A 234 -21.37 10.35 20.84
C MET A 234 -21.89 10.37 19.41
N GLU A 235 -21.96 11.57 18.81
CA GLU A 235 -22.36 11.76 17.41
C GLU A 235 -21.16 11.86 16.45
N ARG A 236 -19.99 12.25 16.98
CA ARG A 236 -18.78 12.47 16.17
C ARG A 236 -18.08 11.16 15.89
N THR A 237 -17.82 10.88 14.61
CA THR A 237 -17.07 9.71 14.17
C THR A 237 -15.58 9.80 14.52
N LEU A 238 -14.93 8.64 14.63
CA LEU A 238 -13.54 8.50 15.06
C LEU A 238 -12.55 9.00 14.02
N ARG A 239 -12.88 8.90 12.73
CA ARG A 239 -12.13 9.58 11.67
C ARG A 239 -13.02 10.60 10.98
N VAL A 240 -12.41 11.75 10.73
CA VAL A 240 -12.94 12.80 9.85
C VAL A 240 -12.12 12.74 8.56
N GLU A 241 -12.26 11.66 7.82
CA GLU A 241 -12.12 11.77 6.37
C GLU A 241 -13.53 11.84 5.83
N ALA A 242 -13.74 12.84 4.98
CA ALA A 242 -15.05 13.23 4.50
C ALA A 242 -15.74 12.00 3.90
N LEU A 243 -16.81 11.55 4.56
CA LEU A 243 -17.77 10.56 4.06
C LEU A 243 -18.35 10.90 2.67
N GLU A 244 -17.97 12.06 2.12
CA GLU A 244 -18.39 12.60 0.83
C GLU A 244 -17.21 12.99 -0.08
N GLU A 245 -15.94 12.90 0.37
CA GLU A 245 -14.79 13.24 -0.49
C GLU A 245 -14.63 12.16 -1.56
N SER A 246 -15.03 12.50 -2.78
CA SER A 246 -14.81 11.71 -3.97
C SER A 246 -13.31 11.47 -4.21
N SER A 247 -12.96 10.43 -4.97
CA SER A 247 -11.56 10.18 -5.38
C SER A 247 -10.91 11.43 -5.98
N GLU A 248 -11.67 12.23 -6.73
CA GLU A 248 -11.22 13.49 -7.28
C GLU A 248 -10.89 14.52 -6.20
N GLU A 249 -11.78 14.73 -5.23
CA GLU A 249 -11.56 15.69 -4.15
C GLU A 249 -10.34 15.30 -3.30
N LYS A 250 -10.17 14.00 -3.01
CA LYS A 250 -9.00 13.43 -2.34
C LYS A 250 -7.72 13.69 -3.14
N PHE A 251 -7.74 13.39 -4.43
CA PHE A 251 -6.59 13.62 -5.32
C PHE A 251 -6.20 15.11 -5.35
N GLN A 252 -7.18 16.00 -5.49
CA GLN A 252 -6.95 17.44 -5.48
C GLN A 252 -6.44 17.94 -4.13
N ARG A 253 -6.92 17.35 -3.02
CA ARG A 253 -6.42 17.66 -1.68
C ARG A 253 -4.97 17.21 -1.53
N GLN A 254 -4.63 15.97 -1.90
CA GLN A 254 -3.27 15.46 -1.87
C GLN A 254 -2.30 16.30 -2.71
N LEU A 255 -2.75 16.79 -3.88
CA LEU A 255 -1.98 17.74 -4.69
C LEU A 255 -1.73 19.07 -3.97
N ARG A 256 -2.73 19.61 -3.27
CA ARG A 256 -2.60 20.86 -2.50
C ARG A 256 -1.73 20.70 -1.25
N GLU A 257 -1.79 19.54 -0.62
CA GLU A 257 -1.04 19.18 0.59
C GLU A 257 0.41 18.78 0.29
N GLY A 258 0.75 18.58 -1.00
CA GLY A 258 2.09 18.18 -1.40
C GLY A 258 2.41 16.73 -1.03
N CYS A 259 1.40 15.87 -0.94
CA CYS A 259 1.60 14.45 -0.67
C CYS A 259 2.47 13.80 -1.75
N LYS A 260 3.25 12.79 -1.35
CA LYS A 260 4.04 11.98 -2.29
C LYS A 260 3.11 11.13 -3.16
N LEU A 261 2.98 11.50 -4.44
CA LEU A 261 2.11 10.85 -5.42
C LEU A 261 2.90 10.15 -6.54
N ASP A 262 4.11 9.68 -6.22
CA ASP A 262 4.98 8.97 -7.17
C ASP A 262 4.53 7.52 -7.42
N GLY A 263 3.70 6.95 -6.55
CA GLY A 263 3.07 5.65 -6.70
C GLY A 263 3.99 4.45 -6.51
N LEU A 264 5.15 4.63 -5.85
CA LEU A 264 6.09 3.53 -5.61
C LEU A 264 5.55 2.50 -4.62
N ASP A 265 5.03 2.95 -3.48
CA ASP A 265 4.51 2.05 -2.44
C ASP A 265 3.36 1.19 -2.96
N GLU A 266 2.42 1.81 -3.69
CA GLU A 266 1.32 1.11 -4.35
C GLU A 266 1.82 0.14 -5.44
N LEU A 267 2.81 0.52 -6.25
CA LEU A 267 3.40 -0.40 -7.24
C LEU A 267 3.96 -1.65 -6.55
N HIS A 268 4.72 -1.47 -5.46
CA HIS A 268 5.32 -2.60 -4.73
C HIS A 268 4.26 -3.46 -4.03
N GLU A 269 3.26 -2.85 -3.40
CA GLU A 269 2.13 -3.60 -2.82
C GLU A 269 1.42 -4.44 -3.89
N GLN A 270 1.18 -3.88 -5.07
CA GLN A 270 0.56 -4.60 -6.19
C GLN A 270 1.47 -5.74 -6.71
N ILE A 271 2.78 -5.53 -6.80
CA ILE A 271 3.72 -6.58 -7.24
C ILE A 271 3.75 -7.74 -6.23
N GLU A 272 3.77 -7.44 -4.93
CA GLU A 272 3.72 -8.45 -3.88
C GLU A 272 2.38 -9.20 -3.88
N LEU A 273 1.26 -8.47 -3.96
CA LEU A 273 -0.08 -9.04 -3.93
C LEU A 273 -0.32 -10.04 -5.08
N PHE A 274 0.25 -9.78 -6.25
CA PHE A 274 0.10 -10.61 -7.45
C PHE A 274 1.29 -11.58 -7.69
N ASP A 275 2.18 -11.76 -6.71
CA ASP A 275 3.36 -12.64 -6.77
C ASP A 275 4.27 -12.37 -8.00
N MET A 276 4.43 -11.10 -8.35
CA MET A 276 5.21 -10.64 -9.50
C MET A 276 6.64 -10.23 -9.14
N VAL A 277 7.10 -10.50 -7.91
CA VAL A 277 8.43 -10.07 -7.41
C VAL A 277 9.57 -10.57 -8.32
N HIS A 278 9.41 -11.76 -8.90
CA HIS A 278 10.35 -12.33 -9.86
C HIS A 278 10.48 -11.55 -11.18
N ARG A 279 9.57 -10.62 -11.46
CA ARG A 279 9.60 -9.72 -12.63
C ARG A 279 10.46 -8.47 -12.39
N ILE A 280 10.79 -8.14 -11.13
CA ILE A 280 11.65 -7.00 -10.79
C ILE A 280 13.11 -7.40 -11.04
N PRO A 281 13.86 -6.72 -11.93
CA PRO A 281 15.27 -7.00 -12.10
C PRO A 281 16.09 -6.55 -10.87
N PRO A 282 17.24 -7.20 -10.58
CA PRO A 282 18.18 -6.70 -9.60
C PRO A 282 18.53 -5.24 -9.88
N GLU A 283 18.68 -4.41 -8.83
CA GLU A 283 18.97 -2.98 -9.00
C GLU A 283 20.23 -2.73 -9.85
N ALA A 284 21.25 -3.60 -9.73
CA ALA A 284 22.47 -3.54 -10.51
C ALA A 284 22.28 -3.78 -12.03
N GLU A 285 21.15 -4.37 -12.43
CA GLU A 285 20.78 -4.57 -13.83
C GLU A 285 19.88 -3.46 -14.38
N CYS A 286 19.36 -2.59 -13.51
CA CYS A 286 18.55 -1.45 -13.87
C CYS A 286 19.42 -0.28 -14.39
N LEU A 287 18.85 0.52 -15.28
CA LEU A 287 19.49 1.65 -15.96
C LEU A 287 18.88 2.97 -15.50
N GLY A 288 19.69 4.03 -15.49
CA GLY A 288 19.32 5.35 -14.96
C GLY A 288 19.37 5.42 -13.42
N PRO A 289 18.73 6.44 -12.80
CA PRO A 289 18.02 7.54 -13.46
C PRO A 289 18.95 8.34 -14.38
N TYR A 290 18.42 8.79 -15.52
CA TYR A 290 19.18 9.61 -16.46
C TYR A 290 19.11 11.09 -16.06
N ASP A 291 20.17 11.83 -16.39
CA ASP A 291 20.20 13.28 -16.17
C ASP A 291 19.11 13.96 -17.04
N ALA A 292 18.41 14.95 -16.48
CA ALA A 292 17.35 15.66 -17.19
C ALA A 292 17.83 16.33 -18.50
N ASN A 293 19.13 16.65 -18.61
CA ASN A 293 19.74 17.18 -19.83
C ASN A 293 19.92 16.12 -20.93
N GLU A 294 19.87 14.83 -20.59
CA GLU A 294 19.89 13.72 -21.56
C GLU A 294 18.49 13.33 -22.04
N HIS A 295 17.43 13.87 -21.45
CA HIS A 295 16.05 13.54 -21.82
C HIS A 295 15.77 13.75 -23.31
N ILE A 296 15.22 12.71 -23.94
CA ILE A 296 14.90 12.69 -25.37
C ILE A 296 13.57 13.37 -25.69
N LEU A 297 12.67 13.46 -24.70
CA LEU A 297 11.39 14.15 -24.79
C LEU A 297 11.32 15.28 -23.78
N HIS A 298 10.97 16.47 -24.24
CA HIS A 298 10.60 17.58 -23.36
C HIS A 298 9.09 17.56 -23.08
N ALA A 299 8.67 18.36 -22.09
CA ALA A 299 7.25 18.49 -21.73
C ALA A 299 6.33 18.82 -22.92
N ALA A 300 6.79 19.67 -23.85
CA ALA A 300 6.03 20.01 -25.06
C ALA A 300 5.85 18.82 -26.02
N ASP A 301 6.88 17.97 -26.14
CA ASP A 301 6.82 16.76 -26.97
C ASP A 301 5.82 15.76 -26.40
N VAL A 302 5.82 15.59 -25.06
CA VAL A 302 4.86 14.73 -24.35
C VAL A 302 3.44 15.28 -24.48
N ASP A 303 3.23 16.60 -24.36
CA ASP A 303 1.93 17.23 -24.58
C ASP A 303 1.40 17.01 -26.00
N ALA A 304 2.26 17.10 -27.02
CA ALA A 304 1.88 16.82 -28.40
C ALA A 304 1.39 15.38 -28.59
N LEU A 305 2.08 14.40 -28.01
CA LEU A 305 1.69 12.99 -28.05
C LEU A 305 0.37 12.75 -27.30
N ARG A 306 0.24 13.32 -26.11
CA ARG A 306 -0.96 13.27 -25.25
C ARG A 306 -2.21 13.78 -25.96
N LEU A 307 -2.10 14.88 -26.68
CA LEU A 307 -3.19 15.50 -27.44
C LEU A 307 -3.48 14.77 -28.76
N ALA A 308 -2.56 13.95 -29.26
CA ALA A 308 -2.72 13.20 -30.50
C ALA A 308 -3.30 11.78 -30.32
N LEU A 309 -3.64 11.40 -29.10
CA LEU A 309 -4.30 10.12 -28.80
C LEU A 309 -5.69 10.05 -29.46
N GLN A 310 -6.01 8.89 -30.04
CA GLN A 310 -7.31 8.63 -30.65
C GLN A 310 -8.23 7.96 -29.64
N LEU A 311 -8.89 8.75 -28.81
CA LEU A 311 -9.70 8.24 -27.70
C LEU A 311 -11.18 8.09 -28.11
N PRO A 312 -11.93 7.16 -27.50
CA PRO A 312 -13.38 7.05 -27.70
C PRO A 312 -14.11 8.36 -27.38
N GLY A 313 -15.24 8.61 -28.04
CA GLY A 313 -16.02 9.84 -27.84
C GLY A 313 -16.40 10.06 -26.37
N GLY A 314 -16.15 11.27 -25.86
CA GLY A 314 -16.41 11.66 -24.47
C GLY A 314 -15.29 11.31 -23.49
N VAL A 315 -14.24 10.62 -23.92
CA VAL A 315 -13.04 10.38 -23.11
C VAL A 315 -12.09 11.58 -23.25
N GLY A 316 -11.83 12.26 -22.15
CA GLY A 316 -10.83 13.33 -22.10
C GLY A 316 -9.41 12.77 -22.26
N HIS A 317 -8.53 13.58 -22.87
CA HIS A 317 -7.10 13.29 -22.92
C HIS A 317 -6.53 13.24 -21.50
N PRO A 318 -5.50 12.42 -21.25
CA PRO A 318 -4.83 12.43 -19.96
C PRO A 318 -4.31 13.85 -19.71
N GLU A 319 -4.51 14.40 -18.51
CA GLU A 319 -3.99 15.72 -18.13
C GLU A 319 -2.95 15.54 -17.04
N PHE A 320 -1.82 16.23 -17.15
CA PHE A 320 -0.77 16.18 -16.13
C PHE A 320 -0.95 17.40 -15.22
N PRO A 321 -1.38 17.22 -13.96
CA PRO A 321 -1.45 18.33 -13.02
C PRO A 321 -0.09 19.01 -12.88
N GLY A 322 -0.08 20.33 -12.74
CA GLY A 322 1.15 21.13 -12.63
C GLY A 322 2.20 20.53 -11.69
N PRO A 323 1.85 20.16 -10.44
CA PRO A 323 2.79 19.56 -9.50
C PRO A 323 3.38 18.20 -9.93
N LEU A 324 2.72 17.47 -10.82
CA LEU A 324 3.13 16.12 -11.24
C LEU A 324 3.73 16.08 -12.66
N LYS A 325 3.67 17.19 -13.39
CA LYS A 325 4.04 17.25 -14.80
C LYS A 325 5.50 16.85 -15.03
N ASP A 326 6.42 17.43 -14.26
CA ASP A 326 7.85 17.15 -14.40
C ASP A 326 8.18 15.71 -14.01
N ALA A 327 7.56 15.20 -12.93
CA ALA A 327 7.72 13.81 -12.50
C ALA A 327 7.22 12.82 -13.56
N ASN A 328 6.09 13.08 -14.21
CA ASN A 328 5.59 12.25 -15.30
C ASN A 328 6.53 12.27 -16.52
N VAL A 329 7.01 13.46 -16.91
CA VAL A 329 7.93 13.59 -18.06
C VAL A 329 9.25 12.91 -17.77
N ALA A 330 9.77 13.01 -16.54
CA ALA A 330 10.97 12.32 -16.11
C ALA A 330 10.79 10.79 -16.12
N LEU A 331 9.68 10.29 -15.56
CA LEU A 331 9.38 8.85 -15.57
C LEU A 331 9.27 8.31 -16.99
N LEU A 332 8.55 9.00 -17.89
CA LEU A 332 8.42 8.63 -19.30
C LEU A 332 9.79 8.57 -20.00
N ASN A 333 10.63 9.59 -19.82
CA ASN A 333 11.98 9.56 -20.39
C ASN A 333 12.80 8.39 -19.86
N ASN A 334 12.76 8.14 -18.55
CA ASN A 334 13.56 7.08 -17.94
C ASN A 334 13.15 5.68 -18.42
N VAL A 335 11.85 5.39 -18.53
CA VAL A 335 11.40 4.10 -19.09
C VAL A 335 11.82 3.95 -20.56
N LEU A 336 11.65 4.98 -21.39
CA LEU A 336 12.02 4.94 -22.80
C LEU A 336 13.53 4.84 -23.02
N MET A 337 14.31 5.63 -22.30
CA MET A 337 15.77 5.63 -22.44
C MET A 337 16.38 4.32 -21.94
N SER A 338 15.81 3.71 -20.88
CA SER A 338 16.20 2.35 -20.46
C SER A 338 15.92 1.31 -21.55
N TYR A 339 14.79 1.42 -22.25
CA TYR A 339 14.47 0.56 -23.38
C TYR A 339 15.44 0.77 -24.55
N LEU A 340 15.70 2.03 -24.93
CA LEU A 340 16.65 2.35 -26.01
C LEU A 340 18.05 1.83 -25.69
N GLU A 341 18.54 2.00 -24.47
CA GLU A 341 19.87 1.53 -24.08
C GLU A 341 19.95 0.01 -23.97
N LYS A 342 18.93 -0.65 -23.40
CA LYS A 342 18.95 -2.10 -23.20
C LYS A 342 18.71 -2.89 -24.50
N VAL A 343 17.83 -2.39 -25.37
CA VAL A 343 17.32 -3.13 -26.53
C VAL A 343 17.90 -2.58 -27.85
N MET A 344 17.89 -1.25 -28.05
CA MET A 344 18.28 -0.66 -29.34
C MET A 344 19.80 -0.57 -29.51
N VAL A 345 20.55 -0.28 -28.44
CA VAL A 345 22.02 -0.20 -28.53
C VAL A 345 22.63 -1.53 -29.01
N PRO A 346 22.30 -2.71 -28.44
CA PRO A 346 22.81 -3.99 -28.94
C PRO A 346 22.37 -4.31 -30.38
N ALA A 347 21.14 -3.94 -30.75
CA ALA A 347 20.60 -4.21 -32.08
C ALA A 347 21.25 -3.36 -33.18
N SER A 348 21.76 -2.17 -32.85
CA SER A 348 22.32 -1.18 -33.79
C SER A 348 23.64 -1.55 -34.49
N SER A 349 24.07 -2.82 -34.46
CA SER A 349 25.37 -3.27 -34.98
C SER A 349 25.50 -3.24 -36.52
N ALA A 350 26.76 -3.10 -36.97
CA ALA A 350 27.21 -2.44 -38.21
C ALA A 350 26.83 -3.02 -39.60
N GLN A 351 25.93 -4.01 -39.72
CA GLN A 351 25.72 -4.73 -41.00
C GLN A 351 24.26 -4.88 -41.45
N ALA A 352 23.32 -4.20 -40.81
CA ALA A 352 21.88 -4.38 -41.07
C ALA A 352 21.23 -3.07 -41.56
N THR A 353 20.23 -3.17 -42.45
CA THR A 353 19.35 -2.05 -42.81
C THR A 353 18.27 -1.86 -41.75
N ALA A 354 17.66 -0.67 -41.67
CA ALA A 354 16.58 -0.38 -40.72
C ALA A 354 15.45 -1.44 -40.75
N SER A 355 15.04 -1.88 -41.94
CA SER A 355 14.01 -2.93 -42.10
C SER A 355 14.44 -4.31 -41.59
N SER A 356 15.72 -4.69 -41.80
CA SER A 356 16.22 -5.98 -41.30
C SER A 356 16.38 -6.00 -39.78
N ILE A 357 16.72 -4.86 -39.17
CA ILE A 357 16.74 -4.72 -37.72
C ILE A 357 15.32 -4.72 -37.16
N ALA A 358 14.40 -3.99 -37.77
CA ALA A 358 13.00 -3.96 -37.34
C ALA A 358 12.41 -5.39 -37.29
N ALA A 359 12.65 -6.21 -38.32
CA ALA A 359 12.18 -7.60 -38.34
C ALA A 359 12.82 -8.47 -37.25
N SER A 360 14.06 -8.17 -36.85
CA SER A 360 14.76 -8.88 -35.76
C SER A 360 14.33 -8.43 -34.38
N LEU A 361 13.97 -7.15 -34.22
CA LEU A 361 13.54 -6.56 -32.96
C LEU A 361 12.09 -6.89 -32.61
N PHE A 362 11.25 -7.08 -33.64
CA PHE A 362 9.82 -7.25 -33.50
C PHE A 362 9.39 -8.57 -34.15
N PRO A 363 9.79 -9.74 -33.62
CA PRO A 363 9.61 -11.03 -34.29
C PRO A 363 8.15 -11.35 -34.66
N ASP A 364 7.17 -10.83 -33.92
CA ASP A 364 5.74 -11.06 -34.19
C ASP A 364 5.11 -9.95 -35.06
N TYR A 365 5.92 -9.27 -35.89
CA TYR A 365 5.47 -8.13 -36.72
C TYR A 365 4.35 -8.46 -37.72
N GLU A 366 4.11 -9.73 -38.05
CA GLU A 366 3.02 -10.15 -38.93
C GLU A 366 1.63 -10.00 -38.27
N THR A 367 1.58 -10.01 -36.93
CA THR A 367 0.35 -9.78 -36.17
C THR A 367 0.13 -8.28 -36.02
N LEU A 368 -0.59 -7.66 -36.96
CA LEU A 368 -0.74 -6.19 -37.02
C LEU A 368 -1.33 -5.54 -35.75
N GLN A 369 -2.00 -6.29 -34.87
CA GLN A 369 -2.56 -5.79 -33.62
C GLN A 369 -1.62 -5.95 -32.43
N SER A 370 -0.50 -6.68 -32.56
CA SER A 370 0.50 -6.79 -31.50
C SER A 370 1.35 -5.53 -31.41
N ILE A 371 2.00 -5.34 -30.26
CA ILE A 371 2.97 -4.27 -30.05
C ILE A 371 4.09 -4.36 -31.11
N ASP A 372 4.56 -5.56 -31.43
CA ASP A 372 5.58 -5.83 -32.44
C ASP A 372 5.14 -5.37 -33.84
N GLY A 373 3.90 -5.68 -34.24
CA GLY A 373 3.35 -5.24 -35.52
C GLY A 373 3.28 -3.73 -35.65
N GLN A 374 2.89 -3.03 -34.57
CA GLN A 374 2.82 -1.58 -34.53
C GLN A 374 4.21 -0.93 -34.50
N MET A 375 5.14 -1.46 -33.71
CA MET A 375 6.51 -0.96 -33.64
C MET A 375 7.27 -1.18 -34.94
N TYR A 376 7.12 -2.35 -35.57
CA TYR A 376 7.67 -2.61 -36.90
C TYR A 376 7.12 -1.63 -37.95
N ALA A 377 5.80 -1.39 -37.92
CA ALA A 377 5.17 -0.42 -38.82
C ALA A 377 5.70 1.01 -38.58
N ALA A 378 5.85 1.42 -37.32
CA ALA A 378 6.41 2.72 -36.95
C ALA A 378 7.86 2.86 -37.44
N MET A 379 8.69 1.83 -37.22
CA MET A 379 10.10 1.84 -37.58
C MET A 379 10.34 1.84 -39.09
N THR A 380 9.55 1.07 -39.86
CA THR A 380 9.72 0.94 -41.33
C THR A 380 8.97 2.00 -42.13
N ARG A 381 7.96 2.65 -41.54
CA ARG A 381 7.17 3.71 -42.17
C ARG A 381 7.07 4.93 -41.25
N PRO A 382 8.21 5.56 -40.91
CA PRO A 382 8.23 6.60 -39.89
C PRO A 382 7.27 7.75 -40.22
N ASN A 383 7.17 8.14 -41.48
CA ASN A 383 6.34 9.29 -41.91
C ASN A 383 4.84 8.97 -42.08
N SER A 384 4.37 7.80 -41.66
CA SER A 384 2.97 7.37 -41.83
C SER A 384 1.98 8.13 -40.94
N ARG A 385 2.41 8.59 -39.75
CA ARG A 385 1.60 9.37 -38.81
C ARG A 385 2.22 10.75 -38.61
N SER A 386 1.42 11.80 -38.82
CA SER A 386 1.78 13.19 -38.49
C SER A 386 1.18 13.54 -37.13
N ILE A 387 1.97 14.14 -36.25
CA ILE A 387 1.56 14.57 -34.91
C ILE A 387 1.88 16.06 -34.80
N GLU A 388 0.86 16.88 -34.60
CA GLU A 388 1.03 18.33 -34.47
C GLU A 388 1.82 18.67 -33.20
N GLY A 389 2.81 19.55 -33.31
CA GLY A 389 3.67 19.96 -32.19
C GLY A 389 4.77 18.96 -31.82
N TYR A 390 4.83 17.77 -32.44
CA TYR A 390 5.87 16.78 -32.20
C TYR A 390 7.03 16.98 -33.18
N ASP A 391 8.08 17.68 -32.73
CA ASP A 391 9.25 18.00 -33.57
C ASP A 391 10.16 16.77 -33.76
N ARG A 392 9.86 16.02 -34.81
CA ARG A 392 10.56 14.78 -35.16
C ARG A 392 12.06 14.99 -35.41
N VAL A 393 12.47 16.17 -35.89
CA VAL A 393 13.88 16.46 -36.18
C VAL A 393 14.62 16.68 -34.87
N ALA A 394 14.11 17.58 -34.01
CA ALA A 394 14.74 17.86 -32.71
C ALA A 394 14.77 16.63 -31.79
N ILE A 395 13.73 15.80 -31.80
CA ILE A 395 13.70 14.53 -31.07
C ILE A 395 14.72 13.54 -31.67
N GLY A 396 14.79 13.44 -33.00
CA GLY A 396 15.78 12.62 -33.69
C GLY A 396 17.22 12.97 -33.31
N GLU A 397 17.56 14.26 -33.27
CA GLU A 397 18.88 14.74 -32.82
C GLU A 397 19.19 14.35 -31.37
N ARG A 398 18.20 14.41 -30.47
CA ARG A 398 18.36 14.02 -29.06
C ARG A 398 18.54 12.50 -28.92
N ILE A 399 17.74 11.70 -29.62
CA ILE A 399 17.88 10.23 -29.65
C ILE A 399 19.26 9.86 -30.22
N GLN A 400 19.66 10.47 -31.33
CA GLN A 400 20.98 10.25 -31.94
C GLN A 400 22.10 10.57 -30.96
N ARG A 401 22.02 11.71 -30.26
CA ARG A 401 23.03 12.10 -29.26
C ARG A 401 23.10 11.08 -28.12
N PHE A 402 21.95 10.66 -27.59
CA PHE A 402 21.85 9.67 -26.52
C PHE A 402 22.50 8.34 -26.92
N LEU A 403 22.17 7.83 -28.11
CA LEU A 403 22.69 6.57 -28.63
C LEU A 403 24.17 6.66 -29.02
N ALA A 404 24.63 7.76 -29.62
CA ALA A 404 26.01 7.92 -30.04
C ALA A 404 27.02 7.86 -28.88
N LEU A 405 26.59 8.20 -27.66
CA LEU A 405 27.40 8.08 -26.45
C LEU A 405 27.52 6.64 -25.93
N ARG A 406 26.60 5.76 -26.34
CA ARG A 406 26.44 4.39 -25.80
C ARG A 406 26.80 3.30 -26.81
N CYS A 407 26.66 3.60 -28.10
CA CYS A 407 27.05 2.70 -29.18
C CYS A 407 28.52 2.91 -29.58
N GLY A 408 29.28 1.83 -29.76
CA GLY A 408 30.66 1.87 -30.30
C GLY A 408 30.71 2.16 -31.81
N ASP A 409 31.89 2.44 -32.36
CA ASP A 409 32.04 2.81 -33.78
C ASP A 409 31.36 1.82 -34.77
N GLY A 410 30.73 2.36 -35.83
CA GLY A 410 30.09 1.56 -36.89
C GLY A 410 28.61 1.23 -36.69
N ASN A 411 27.96 1.78 -35.67
CA ASN A 411 26.54 1.56 -35.38
C ASN A 411 25.57 2.38 -36.26
N LEU A 412 24.28 2.03 -36.24
CA LEU A 412 23.21 2.77 -36.95
C LEU A 412 22.72 4.06 -36.26
N ALA A 413 23.28 4.49 -35.13
CA ALA A 413 22.88 5.77 -34.52
C ALA A 413 23.22 6.98 -35.42
N ARG A 414 24.04 6.79 -36.45
CA ARG A 414 24.33 7.80 -37.49
C ARG A 414 23.50 7.64 -38.77
N ASP A 415 22.61 6.65 -38.82
CA ASP A 415 21.74 6.40 -39.96
C ASP A 415 20.41 7.15 -39.81
N ASP A 416 20.13 8.05 -40.74
CA ASP A 416 18.96 8.94 -40.68
C ASP A 416 17.62 8.17 -40.77
N GLU A 417 17.57 7.08 -41.54
CA GLU A 417 16.35 6.26 -41.68
C GLU A 417 16.06 5.51 -40.38
N PHE A 418 17.09 4.95 -39.75
CA PHE A 418 17.00 4.29 -38.46
C PHE A 418 16.54 5.26 -37.37
N ILE A 419 17.15 6.45 -37.27
CA ILE A 419 16.76 7.47 -36.30
C ILE A 419 15.31 7.94 -36.54
N ALA A 420 14.90 8.16 -37.80
CA ALA A 420 13.52 8.50 -38.11
C ALA A 420 12.54 7.40 -37.67
N GLY A 421 12.92 6.12 -37.85
CA GLY A 421 12.20 4.96 -37.35
C GLY A 421 12.06 4.94 -35.83
N LEU A 422 13.16 5.17 -35.10
CA LEU A 422 13.13 5.24 -33.63
C LEU A 422 12.27 6.38 -33.11
N VAL A 423 12.29 7.55 -33.75
CA VAL A 423 11.40 8.68 -33.39
C VAL A 423 9.93 8.28 -33.48
N ALA A 424 9.56 7.46 -34.47
CA ALA A 424 8.20 6.94 -34.63
C ALA A 424 7.86 5.86 -33.59
N VAL A 425 8.81 4.96 -33.28
CA VAL A 425 8.65 3.95 -32.23
C VAL A 425 8.46 4.60 -30.86
N VAL A 426 9.25 5.62 -30.53
CA VAL A 426 9.09 6.40 -29.30
C VAL A 426 7.71 7.06 -29.24
N ALA A 427 7.25 7.66 -30.33
CA ALA A 427 5.91 8.26 -30.39
C ALA A 427 4.81 7.22 -30.15
N TYR A 428 4.95 6.02 -30.71
CA TYR A 428 4.00 4.92 -30.51
C TYR A 428 3.99 4.44 -29.06
N LEU A 429 5.14 4.06 -28.50
CA LEU A 429 5.25 3.53 -27.13
C LEU A 429 4.71 4.52 -26.08
N VAL A 430 5.01 5.81 -26.23
CA VAL A 430 4.48 6.84 -25.33
C VAL A 430 2.98 6.99 -25.52
N SER A 431 2.47 6.93 -26.75
CA SER A 431 1.04 7.01 -26.99
C SER A 431 0.30 5.84 -26.31
N GLU A 432 0.81 4.61 -26.47
CA GLU A 432 0.26 3.40 -25.87
C GLU A 432 0.23 3.50 -24.34
N LEU A 433 1.37 3.86 -23.74
CA LEU A 433 1.49 4.02 -22.30
C LEU A 433 0.55 5.13 -21.77
N LEU A 434 0.45 6.27 -22.46
CA LEU A 434 -0.46 7.35 -22.07
C LEU A 434 -1.94 6.95 -22.18
N GLU A 435 -2.31 6.16 -23.19
CA GLU A 435 -3.66 5.64 -23.36
C GLU A 435 -4.03 4.70 -22.21
N LEU A 436 -3.17 3.73 -21.89
CA LEU A 436 -3.37 2.80 -20.77
C LEU A 436 -3.40 3.54 -19.43
N ALA A 437 -2.49 4.49 -19.20
CA ALA A 437 -2.49 5.31 -17.99
C ALA A 437 -3.76 6.17 -17.88
N ASN A 438 -4.33 6.61 -19.00
CA ASN A 438 -5.61 7.32 -19.01
C ASN A 438 -6.78 6.41 -18.63
N ASN A 439 -6.75 5.14 -19.02
CA ASN A 439 -7.74 4.15 -18.58
C ASN A 439 -7.65 3.92 -17.07
N TYR A 440 -6.44 3.68 -16.54
CA TYR A 440 -6.22 3.54 -15.10
C TYR A 440 -6.67 4.76 -14.29
N ARG A 441 -6.33 5.96 -14.75
CA ARG A 441 -6.78 7.22 -14.15
C ARG A 441 -8.31 7.27 -14.04
N ARG A 442 -9.03 6.84 -15.08
CA ARG A 442 -10.49 6.83 -15.10
C ARG A 442 -11.08 5.81 -14.14
N ASP A 443 -10.46 4.64 -14.04
CA ASP A 443 -10.86 3.61 -13.08
C ASP A 443 -10.64 4.08 -11.64
N CYS A 444 -9.60 4.91 -11.40
CA CYS A 444 -9.38 5.59 -10.13
C CYS A 444 -10.34 6.77 -9.87
N MET A 445 -11.16 7.14 -10.85
CA MET A 445 -12.11 8.26 -10.79
C MET A 445 -11.48 9.63 -10.49
N VAL A 446 -10.27 9.88 -11.02
CA VAL A 446 -9.55 11.16 -10.86
C VAL A 446 -9.34 11.87 -12.20
N SER A 447 -9.19 13.19 -12.20
CA SER A 447 -9.04 14.03 -13.39
C SER A 447 -7.60 14.09 -13.91
N GLY A 448 -6.60 13.94 -13.02
CA GLY A 448 -5.19 14.05 -13.36
C GLY A 448 -4.44 12.72 -13.43
N THR A 449 -3.59 12.58 -14.44
CA THR A 449 -2.63 11.48 -14.56
C THR A 449 -1.34 11.85 -13.82
N GLY A 450 -1.04 11.15 -12.72
CA GLY A 450 0.26 11.15 -12.04
C GLY A 450 1.13 9.90 -12.32
N PRO A 451 2.35 9.84 -11.75
CA PRO A 451 3.30 8.74 -11.97
C PRO A 451 2.75 7.37 -11.61
N LEU A 452 1.91 7.26 -10.57
CA LEU A 452 1.21 6.03 -10.20
C LEU A 452 0.50 5.37 -11.39
N HIS A 453 -0.26 6.15 -12.17
CA HIS A 453 -1.03 5.61 -13.29
C HIS A 453 -0.12 5.12 -14.42
N LEU A 454 1.01 5.79 -14.65
CA LEU A 454 2.03 5.33 -15.61
C LEU A 454 2.65 4.01 -15.11
N ARG A 455 2.95 3.91 -13.81
CA ARG A 455 3.50 2.69 -13.21
C ARG A 455 2.56 1.50 -13.36
N LEU A 456 1.29 1.69 -12.98
CA LEU A 456 0.26 0.65 -13.06
C LEU A 456 -0.11 0.29 -14.50
N ALA A 457 -0.05 1.23 -15.44
CA ALA A 457 -0.23 0.94 -16.86
C ALA A 457 0.83 -0.03 -17.37
N VAL A 458 2.10 0.20 -17.06
CA VAL A 458 3.19 -0.73 -17.39
C VAL A 458 3.04 -2.05 -16.65
N LYS A 459 2.76 -2.05 -15.34
CA LYS A 459 2.69 -3.28 -14.53
C LYS A 459 1.61 -4.26 -15.03
N ASN A 460 0.52 -3.74 -15.56
CA ASN A 460 -0.62 -4.55 -15.99
C ASN A 460 -0.60 -4.89 -17.50
N ASP A 461 0.44 -4.48 -18.22
CA ASP A 461 0.65 -4.81 -19.62
C ASP A 461 1.99 -5.57 -19.75
N ASP A 462 1.93 -6.87 -20.03
CA ASP A 462 3.12 -7.73 -20.02
C ASP A 462 4.18 -7.31 -21.04
N ASP A 463 3.75 -6.82 -22.20
CA ASP A 463 4.64 -6.37 -23.27
C ASP A 463 5.36 -5.09 -22.85
N LEU A 464 4.63 -4.10 -22.30
CA LEU A 464 5.25 -2.88 -21.78
C LEU A 464 6.14 -3.15 -20.56
N LEU A 465 5.73 -4.05 -19.67
CA LEU A 465 6.54 -4.43 -18.51
C LEU A 465 7.87 -5.03 -18.97
N ASP A 466 7.86 -5.96 -19.91
CA ASP A 466 9.09 -6.57 -20.40
C ASP A 466 10.01 -5.56 -21.12
N MET A 467 9.45 -4.54 -21.77
CA MET A 467 10.21 -3.44 -22.38
C MET A 467 10.80 -2.47 -21.35
N PHE A 468 10.05 -2.11 -20.31
CA PHE A 468 10.40 -1.01 -19.40
C PHE A 468 10.94 -1.43 -18.03
N ARG A 469 10.91 -2.73 -17.69
CA ARG A 469 11.38 -3.25 -16.39
C ARG A 469 12.84 -2.93 -16.08
N PHE A 470 13.66 -2.51 -17.04
CA PHE A 470 15.05 -2.14 -16.76
C PHE A 470 15.23 -0.68 -16.33
N SER A 471 14.16 0.10 -16.16
CA SER A 471 14.25 1.47 -15.65
C SER A 471 14.41 1.49 -14.14
N LYS A 472 15.51 2.05 -13.64
CA LYS A 472 15.73 2.25 -12.21
C LYS A 472 14.67 3.19 -11.62
N MET A 473 14.30 4.26 -12.34
CA MET A 473 13.25 5.18 -11.91
C MET A 473 11.87 4.53 -11.82
N TYR A 474 11.63 3.47 -12.61
CA TYR A 474 10.38 2.72 -12.59
C TYR A 474 10.19 1.88 -11.31
N TRP A 475 11.25 1.33 -10.74
CA TRP A 475 11.15 0.51 -9.53
C TRP A 475 11.55 1.26 -8.25
N TYR A 476 12.50 2.19 -8.34
CA TYR A 476 13.15 2.76 -7.16
C TYR A 476 13.01 4.29 -7.04
N GLY A 477 12.37 4.94 -8.02
CA GLY A 477 12.26 6.41 -8.05
C GLY A 477 13.57 7.11 -8.43
N ASP A 478 13.64 8.41 -8.16
CA ASP A 478 14.81 9.25 -8.49
C ASP A 478 15.95 9.18 -7.45
N GLY A 479 15.76 8.42 -6.36
CA GLY A 479 16.75 8.27 -5.30
C GLY A 479 16.91 9.51 -4.40
N THR A 480 16.06 10.53 -4.52
CA THR A 480 16.01 11.61 -3.54
C THR A 480 15.25 11.13 -2.31
N GLU A 481 15.99 10.75 -1.26
CA GLU A 481 15.39 10.72 0.08
C GLU A 481 14.90 12.13 0.41
N PRO A 482 13.72 12.27 1.04
CA PRO A 482 13.24 13.57 1.47
C PRO A 482 14.28 14.18 2.41
N ASP A 483 14.69 15.42 2.12
CA ASP A 483 15.55 16.24 2.96
C ASP A 483 15.03 16.16 4.40
N ALA A 484 15.71 15.37 5.24
CA ALA A 484 15.48 15.33 6.67
C ALA A 484 15.87 16.72 7.16
N GLY A 485 14.87 17.61 7.26
CA GLY A 485 15.08 19.04 7.50
C GLY A 485 16.15 19.24 8.56
N GLU A 486 17.31 19.73 8.12
CA GLU A 486 18.37 20.19 9.00
C GLU A 486 17.80 21.37 9.81
N GLY A 487 17.22 21.04 10.95
CA GLY A 487 16.97 21.98 12.02
C GLY A 487 18.33 22.54 12.45
N THR A 488 18.73 23.64 11.82
CA THR A 488 19.87 24.44 12.25
C THR A 488 19.50 25.03 13.61
N ILE A 489 19.81 24.30 14.68
CA ILE A 489 19.85 24.87 16.02
C ILE A 489 21.09 25.76 16.03
N GLY A 490 20.86 27.05 15.80
CA GLY A 490 21.88 28.07 16.00
C GLY A 490 22.40 27.99 17.42
N GLU A 491 23.68 27.68 17.55
CA GLU A 491 24.43 27.88 18.78
C GLU A 491 24.39 29.37 19.13
N GLY A 492 23.65 29.66 20.18
CA GLY A 492 23.56 30.97 20.82
C GLY A 492 23.67 30.83 22.33
N MET A 493 24.81 30.29 22.81
CA MET A 493 25.50 30.76 24.03
C MET A 493 26.89 30.15 24.15
#